data_AF-A0A450ZGL6-F1
#
_entry.id   AF-A0A450ZGL6-F1
#
_cell.length_a   1.000
_cell.length_b   1.000
_cell.length_c   1.000
_cell.angle_alpha   90.00
_cell.angle_beta   90.00
_cell.angle_gamma   90.00
#
_symmetry.space_group_name_H-M   'P 1'
#
loop_
_entity.id
_entity.type
_entity.pdbx_description
1 polymer ?
#
loop_
_entity_poly.entity_id
_entity_poly.type
_entity_poly.pdbx_seq_one_letter_code
_entity_poly.pdbx_strand_id
1 'polypeptide(L)'
;MIDDVLVYGTSAWDLNLDGSVQQNIYISDRSSTITVPNIELAQFIALLVNNSKIREIIDTITSKVALILGRFTKDRKAVLDAIKDELQIHGYLPVLFDFEGPQSRDIAETIVTLASMSKFVVADLSMAKSVPQELLSVVPHFPSIPIQPIIHKQEQEYAMFEHFRKYPWVMEPLQYAHEEIPNLARDIVENCEKYLGGN
;
A
#
# COMPACT_ATOMS: atom_id res chain seq x y z
N MET A 1 -18.07 -17.16 32.40
CA MET A 1 -17.71 -17.95 31.22
C MET A 1 -18.32 -17.24 30.03
N ILE A 2 -17.50 -16.78 29.10
CA ILE A 2 -17.92 -16.19 27.83
C ILE A 2 -17.45 -17.16 26.75
N ASP A 3 -18.39 -17.86 26.12
CA ASP A 3 -18.13 -18.90 25.13
C ASP A 3 -19.22 -18.82 24.05
N ASP A 4 -18.83 -18.98 22.79
CA ASP A 4 -19.67 -18.89 21.60
C ASP A 4 -20.54 -17.61 21.49
N VAL A 5 -19.92 -16.45 21.70
CA VAL A 5 -20.63 -15.16 21.70
C VAL A 5 -20.30 -14.32 20.46
N LEU A 6 -21.33 -13.74 19.85
CA LEU A 6 -21.23 -12.76 18.76
C LEU A 6 -21.12 -11.33 19.31
N VAL A 7 -20.05 -10.63 18.95
CA VAL A 7 -19.81 -9.25 19.36
C VAL A 7 -19.96 -8.32 18.16
N TYR A 8 -21.00 -7.49 18.19
CA TYR A 8 -21.30 -6.49 17.15
C TYR A 8 -20.75 -5.09 17.50
N GLY A 9 -20.52 -4.85 18.79
CA GLY A 9 -20.00 -3.61 19.36
C GLY A 9 -20.27 -3.60 20.86
N THR A 10 -19.28 -3.20 21.67
CA THR A 10 -19.42 -3.11 23.13
C THR A 10 -18.71 -1.87 23.64
N SER A 11 -19.33 -1.14 24.56
CA SER A 11 -18.72 -0.04 25.30
C SER A 11 -18.79 -0.41 26.77
N ALA A 12 -17.66 -0.82 27.32
CA ALA A 12 -17.52 -1.22 28.71
C ALA A 12 -16.23 -0.62 29.26
N TRP A 13 -16.29 -0.15 30.50
CA TRP A 13 -15.17 0.43 31.23
C TRP A 13 -15.00 -0.36 32.53
N ASP A 14 -13.75 -0.47 33.01
CA ASP A 14 -13.41 -1.14 34.28
C ASP A 14 -13.91 -2.60 34.39
N LEU A 15 -13.85 -3.35 33.29
CA LEU A 15 -14.16 -4.78 33.31
C LEU A 15 -13.18 -5.53 34.22
N ASN A 16 -13.70 -6.17 35.27
CA ASN A 16 -12.93 -7.11 36.07
C ASN A 16 -13.09 -8.52 35.48
N LEU A 17 -12.02 -9.03 34.88
CA LEU A 17 -11.98 -10.30 34.17
C LEU A 17 -11.19 -11.38 34.93
N ASP A 18 -10.79 -11.11 36.18
CA ASP A 18 -10.03 -12.05 37.00
C ASP A 18 -10.82 -13.35 37.21
N GLY A 19 -10.21 -14.48 36.85
CA GLY A 19 -10.83 -15.81 36.91
C GLY A 19 -11.86 -16.10 35.81
N SER A 20 -12.00 -15.21 34.81
CA SER A 20 -12.88 -15.47 33.67
C SER A 20 -12.25 -16.47 32.68
N VAL A 21 -13.07 -17.43 32.22
CA VAL A 21 -12.74 -18.29 31.07
C VAL A 21 -13.42 -17.71 29.84
N GLN A 22 -12.61 -17.35 28.84
CA GLN A 22 -13.01 -16.73 27.58
C GLN A 22 -12.45 -17.54 26.42
N GLN A 23 -13.30 -17.85 25.44
CA GLN A 23 -12.93 -18.57 24.22
C GLN A 23 -14.00 -18.37 23.14
N ASN A 24 -13.65 -18.61 21.87
CA ASN A 24 -14.59 -18.58 20.74
C ASN A 24 -15.43 -17.28 20.65
N ILE A 25 -14.79 -16.11 20.71
CA ILE A 25 -15.49 -14.84 20.54
C ILE A 25 -15.52 -14.47 19.06
N TYR A 26 -16.72 -14.31 18.50
CA TYR A 26 -16.95 -14.10 17.08
C TYR A 26 -17.25 -12.63 16.78
N ILE A 27 -16.49 -12.04 15.86
CA ILE A 27 -16.70 -10.70 15.31
C ILE A 27 -17.31 -10.89 13.92
N SER A 28 -18.57 -10.48 13.75
CA SER A 28 -19.26 -10.62 12.47
C SER A 28 -19.47 -9.24 11.84
N ASP A 29 -19.04 -9.10 10.58
CA ASP A 29 -19.67 -8.18 9.63
C ASP A 29 -20.63 -8.98 8.74
N ARG A 30 -21.50 -8.32 7.97
CA ARG A 30 -22.61 -8.95 7.22
C ARG A 30 -22.19 -10.09 6.27
N SER A 31 -20.90 -10.33 6.05
CA SER A 31 -20.34 -11.36 5.17
C SER A 31 -19.15 -12.16 5.72
N SER A 32 -18.51 -11.73 6.81
CA SER A 32 -17.30 -12.36 7.34
C SER A 32 -17.36 -12.52 8.86
N THR A 33 -16.81 -13.62 9.36
CA THR A 33 -16.73 -13.92 10.80
C THR A 33 -15.27 -14.15 11.18
N ILE A 34 -14.77 -13.37 12.13
CA ILE A 34 -13.42 -13.49 12.69
C ILE A 34 -13.55 -14.01 14.12
N THR A 35 -12.90 -15.12 14.43
CA THR A 35 -12.87 -15.69 15.78
C THR A 35 -11.58 -15.31 16.48
N VAL A 36 -11.70 -14.86 17.73
CA VAL A 36 -10.55 -14.47 18.56
C VAL A 36 -10.67 -15.07 19.97
N PRO A 37 -9.52 -15.29 20.65
CA PRO A 37 -9.50 -15.99 21.93
C PRO A 37 -9.95 -15.16 23.15
N ASN A 38 -9.99 -13.82 23.06
CA ASN A 38 -10.39 -12.97 24.18
C ASN A 38 -11.10 -11.68 23.74
N ILE A 39 -11.79 -11.05 24.69
CA ILE A 39 -12.69 -9.93 24.43
C ILE A 39 -11.95 -8.64 24.10
N GLU A 40 -10.75 -8.43 24.64
CA GLU A 40 -9.93 -7.25 24.36
C GLU A 40 -9.43 -7.25 22.90
N LEU A 41 -8.98 -8.40 22.41
CA LEU A 41 -8.62 -8.57 21.00
C LEU A 41 -9.86 -8.49 20.10
N ALA A 42 -11.00 -9.01 20.56
CA ALA A 42 -12.27 -8.89 19.85
C ALA A 42 -12.67 -7.43 19.68
N GLN A 43 -12.50 -6.62 20.72
CA GLN A 43 -12.78 -5.19 20.69
C GLN A 43 -11.82 -4.45 19.75
N PHE A 44 -10.51 -4.74 19.82
CA PHE A 44 -9.53 -4.12 18.94
C PHE A 44 -9.83 -4.42 17.46
N ILE A 45 -10.07 -5.68 17.11
CA ILE A 45 -10.40 -6.08 15.74
C ILE A 45 -11.79 -5.55 15.33
N ALA A 46 -12.79 -5.56 16.21
CA ALA A 46 -14.10 -5.00 15.91
C ALA A 46 -14.05 -3.48 15.66
N LEU A 47 -13.17 -2.74 16.34
CA LEU A 47 -12.94 -1.32 16.04
C LEU A 47 -12.35 -1.13 14.64
N LEU A 48 -11.44 -2.00 14.20
CA LEU A 48 -10.88 -1.92 12.85
C LEU A 48 -11.91 -2.33 11.77
N VAL A 49 -12.72 -3.36 12.05
CA VAL A 49 -13.63 -3.96 11.07
C VAL A 49 -14.99 -3.24 11.00
N ASN A 50 -15.57 -2.84 12.15
CA ASN A 50 -16.95 -2.36 12.25
C ASN A 50 -17.09 -0.84 12.52
N ASN A 51 -16.00 -0.09 12.67
CA ASN A 51 -16.10 1.36 12.86
C ASN A 51 -16.07 2.07 11.52
N SER A 52 -17.24 2.53 11.05
CA SER A 52 -17.36 3.25 9.78
C SER A 52 -16.53 4.52 9.73
N LYS A 53 -16.27 5.21 10.86
CA LYS A 53 -15.41 6.40 10.88
C LYS A 53 -13.93 6.04 10.73
N ILE A 54 -13.49 4.93 11.33
CA ILE A 54 -12.12 4.44 11.14
C ILE A 54 -11.98 3.92 9.71
N ARG A 55 -12.96 3.18 9.19
CA ARG A 55 -13.00 2.76 7.79
C ARG A 55 -12.99 3.96 6.84
N GLU A 56 -13.81 4.98 7.07
CA GLU A 56 -13.84 6.21 6.28
C GLU A 56 -12.50 6.97 6.34
N ILE A 57 -11.85 7.03 7.51
CA ILE A 57 -10.52 7.65 7.64
C ILE A 57 -9.47 6.80 6.91
N ILE A 58 -9.48 5.47 7.07
CA ILE A 58 -8.59 4.55 6.37
C ILE A 58 -8.83 4.70 4.86
N ASP A 59 -10.06 4.62 4.38
CA ASP A 59 -10.45 4.82 2.98
C ASP A 59 -10.05 6.21 2.47
N THR A 60 -10.19 7.27 3.28
CA THR A 60 -9.77 8.64 2.92
C THR A 60 -8.25 8.75 2.79
N ILE A 61 -7.49 8.01 3.61
CA ILE A 61 -6.03 7.97 3.56
C ILE A 61 -5.58 7.07 2.39
N THR A 62 -6.04 5.83 2.31
CA THR A 62 -5.67 4.87 1.26
C THR A 62 -6.10 5.33 -0.12
N SER A 63 -7.19 6.09 -0.25
CA SER A 63 -7.61 6.72 -1.52
C SER A 63 -6.72 7.87 -2.01
N LYS A 64 -5.71 8.27 -1.21
CA LYS A 64 -4.77 9.34 -1.55
C LYS A 64 -3.31 8.92 -1.46
N VAL A 65 -2.99 7.83 -0.76
CA VAL A 65 -1.60 7.38 -0.62
C VAL A 65 -1.04 6.91 -1.97
N ALA A 66 0.13 7.42 -2.35
CA ALA A 66 0.89 6.96 -3.50
C ALA A 66 2.25 6.45 -3.01
N LEU A 67 2.54 5.16 -3.19
CA LEU A 67 3.85 4.62 -2.79
C LEU A 67 4.87 4.85 -3.91
N ILE A 68 6.02 5.43 -3.57
CA ILE A 68 7.12 5.62 -4.52
C ILE A 68 8.22 4.63 -4.18
N LEU A 69 8.45 3.69 -5.09
CA LEU A 69 9.56 2.74 -5.05
C LEU A 69 10.67 3.25 -5.97
N GLY A 70 11.90 3.22 -5.50
CA GLY A 70 13.02 3.74 -6.27
C GLY A 70 14.32 3.62 -5.51
N ARG A 71 15.41 4.07 -6.14
CA ARG A 71 16.73 4.08 -5.53
C ARG A 71 17.00 5.40 -4.82
N PHE A 72 17.46 5.35 -3.58
CA PHE A 72 17.66 6.52 -2.72
C PHE A 72 19.11 7.04 -2.67
N THR A 73 19.87 6.85 -3.76
CA THR A 73 21.16 7.56 -3.89
C THR A 73 20.92 9.06 -3.95
N LYS A 74 21.92 9.86 -3.54
CA LYS A 74 21.78 11.33 -3.45
C LYS A 74 21.19 11.97 -4.71
N ASP A 75 21.65 11.57 -5.89
CA ASP A 75 21.19 12.13 -7.16
C ASP A 75 19.78 11.67 -7.53
N ARG A 76 19.45 10.41 -7.25
CA ARG A 76 18.11 9.85 -7.52
C ARG A 76 17.07 10.38 -6.55
N LYS A 77 17.44 10.57 -5.28
CA LYS A 77 16.55 11.12 -4.25
C LYS A 77 16.00 12.50 -4.64
N ALA A 78 16.80 13.37 -5.25
CA ALA A 78 16.32 14.67 -5.72
C ALA A 78 15.21 14.54 -6.78
N VAL A 79 15.30 13.53 -7.65
CA VAL A 79 14.26 13.23 -8.65
C VAL A 79 13.00 12.67 -7.97
N LEU A 80 13.15 11.74 -7.03
CA LEU A 80 12.04 11.15 -6.28
C LEU A 80 11.32 12.19 -5.40
N ASP A 81 12.07 13.12 -4.79
CA ASP A 81 11.53 14.26 -4.03
C ASP A 81 10.75 15.21 -4.95
N ALA A 82 11.24 15.49 -6.17
CA ALA A 82 10.50 16.29 -7.15
C ALA A 82 9.20 15.62 -7.61
N ILE A 83 9.22 14.31 -7.88
CA ILE A 83 8.01 13.54 -8.23
C ILE A 83 7.00 13.57 -7.07
N LYS A 84 7.49 13.40 -5.84
CA LYS A 84 6.69 13.50 -4.63
C LYS A 84 6.03 14.88 -4.52
N ASP A 85 6.76 15.96 -4.69
CA ASP A 85 6.21 17.31 -4.58
C ASP A 85 5.11 17.55 -5.64
N GLU A 86 5.30 17.07 -6.87
CA GLU A 86 4.26 17.15 -7.91
C GLU A 86 3.03 16.30 -7.58
N LEU A 87 3.20 15.06 -7.09
CA LEU A 87 2.07 14.22 -6.68
C LEU A 87 1.28 14.87 -5.52
N GLN A 88 1.94 15.61 -4.63
CA GLN A 88 1.26 16.39 -3.58
C GLN A 88 0.41 17.53 -4.17
N ILE A 89 0.90 18.23 -5.19
CA ILE A 89 0.14 19.26 -5.92
C ILE A 89 -1.12 18.65 -6.54
N HIS A 90 -1.03 17.41 -7.03
CA HIS A 90 -2.18 16.65 -7.53
C HIS A 90 -3.11 16.08 -6.43
N GLY A 91 -2.83 16.35 -5.15
CA GLY A 91 -3.70 15.99 -4.03
C GLY A 91 -3.46 14.61 -3.42
N TYR A 92 -2.36 13.96 -3.79
CA TYR A 92 -1.94 12.66 -3.23
C TYR A 92 -1.01 12.82 -2.04
N LEU A 93 -0.88 11.75 -1.26
CA LEU A 93 0.01 11.62 -0.12
C LEU A 93 1.14 10.64 -0.49
N PRO A 94 2.19 11.12 -1.16
CA PRO A 94 3.30 10.27 -1.57
C PRO A 94 4.12 9.80 -0.36
N VAL A 95 4.38 8.50 -0.32
CA VAL A 95 5.23 7.84 0.68
C VAL A 95 6.49 7.37 -0.04
N LEU A 96 7.63 7.92 0.37
CA LEU A 96 8.96 7.45 -0.05
C LEU A 96 9.51 6.56 1.05
N PHE A 97 10.00 5.38 0.69
CA PHE A 97 10.63 4.49 1.66
C PHE A 97 12.05 4.14 1.20
N ASP A 98 13.05 4.59 1.97
CA ASP A 98 14.45 4.31 1.71
C ASP A 98 14.84 2.93 2.25
N PHE A 99 15.13 2.01 1.33
CA PHE A 99 15.45 0.61 1.65
C PHE A 99 16.96 0.35 1.87
N GLU A 100 17.83 1.37 1.95
CA GLU A 100 19.28 1.20 2.23
C GLU A 100 19.58 0.86 3.72
N GLY A 101 18.76 0.02 4.37
CA GLY A 101 18.97 -0.52 5.72
C GLY A 101 19.55 -1.96 5.72
N PRO A 102 19.99 -2.50 6.88
CA PRO A 102 20.50 -3.87 6.95
C PRO A 102 19.46 -4.88 6.46
N GLN A 103 19.91 -5.80 5.61
CA GLN A 103 19.09 -6.83 4.95
C GLN A 103 18.48 -7.80 5.98
N SER A 104 17.34 -7.44 6.59
CA SER A 104 16.47 -8.39 7.28
C SER A 104 15.33 -8.82 6.35
N ARG A 105 14.62 -9.89 6.75
CA ARG A 105 13.38 -10.33 6.09
C ARG A 105 12.27 -9.27 6.11
N ASP A 106 12.41 -8.24 6.96
CA ASP A 106 11.34 -7.28 7.28
C ASP A 106 11.08 -6.27 6.15
N ILE A 107 12.03 -6.05 5.23
CA ILE A 107 11.90 -5.04 4.17
C ILE A 107 10.81 -5.43 3.16
N ALA A 108 10.79 -6.68 2.71
CA ALA A 108 9.79 -7.16 1.75
C ALA A 108 8.37 -7.14 2.34
N GLU A 109 8.23 -7.51 3.62
CA GLU A 109 6.95 -7.45 4.35
C GLU A 109 6.47 -6.00 4.50
N THR A 110 7.40 -5.08 4.79
CA THR A 110 7.09 -3.65 4.87
C THR A 110 6.62 -3.10 3.51
N ILE A 111 7.29 -3.47 2.41
CA ILE A 111 6.88 -3.07 1.05
C ILE A 111 5.47 -3.56 0.75
N VAL A 112 5.19 -4.84 1.02
CA VAL A 112 3.86 -5.43 0.79
C VAL A 112 2.80 -4.72 1.60
N THR A 113 3.10 -4.37 2.85
CA THR A 113 2.18 -3.64 3.75
C THR A 113 1.92 -2.22 3.25
N LEU A 114 2.95 -1.48 2.87
CA LEU A 114 2.80 -0.13 2.34
C LEU A 114 2.08 -0.13 0.99
N ALA A 115 2.42 -1.08 0.11
CA ALA A 115 1.77 -1.23 -1.17
C ALA A 115 0.28 -1.53 -1.00
N SER A 116 -0.10 -2.46 -0.10
CA SER A 116 -1.51 -2.82 0.13
C SER A 116 -2.37 -1.68 0.68
N MET A 117 -1.75 -0.69 1.32
CA MET A 117 -2.42 0.53 1.80
C MET A 117 -2.41 1.68 0.79
N SER A 118 -1.72 1.53 -0.34
CA SER A 118 -1.56 2.58 -1.34
C SER A 118 -2.64 2.51 -2.40
N LYS A 119 -3.08 3.67 -2.87
CA LYS A 119 -3.98 3.79 -4.02
C LYS A 119 -3.32 3.27 -5.29
N PHE A 120 -2.04 3.59 -5.45
CA PHE A 120 -1.20 3.16 -6.56
C PHE A 120 0.27 3.20 -6.16
N VAL A 121 1.11 2.54 -6.97
CA VAL A 121 2.56 2.51 -6.80
C VAL A 121 3.23 3.15 -8.00
N VAL A 122 4.17 4.06 -7.76
CA VAL A 122 5.10 4.57 -8.77
C VAL A 122 6.42 3.84 -8.60
N ALA A 123 6.87 3.13 -9.63
CA ALA A 123 8.09 2.33 -9.58
C ALA A 123 9.16 2.92 -10.50
N ASP A 124 10.16 3.57 -9.92
CA ASP A 124 11.29 4.11 -10.67
C ASP A 124 12.31 3.02 -10.99
N LEU A 125 12.37 2.66 -12.27
CA LEU A 125 13.26 1.64 -12.80
C LEU A 125 14.68 2.16 -13.05
N SER A 126 14.91 3.47 -12.91
CA SER A 126 16.20 4.12 -13.19
C SER A 126 17.26 3.71 -12.17
N MET A 127 18.36 3.14 -12.65
CA MET A 127 19.47 2.59 -11.85
C MET A 127 19.03 1.60 -10.76
N ALA A 128 17.87 0.96 -10.95
CA ALA A 128 17.17 0.24 -9.91
C ALA A 128 17.75 -1.15 -9.68
N LYS A 129 18.46 -1.32 -8.55
CA LYS A 129 18.98 -2.63 -8.13
C LYS A 129 17.96 -3.44 -7.31
N SER A 130 17.19 -2.78 -6.44
CA SER A 130 16.25 -3.42 -5.53
C SER A 130 14.82 -3.49 -6.06
N VAL A 131 14.36 -2.47 -6.80
CA VAL A 131 12.99 -2.36 -7.33
C VAL A 131 12.49 -3.62 -8.06
N PRO A 132 13.29 -4.35 -8.86
CA PRO A 132 12.81 -5.61 -9.45
C PRO A 132 12.32 -6.63 -8.41
N GLN A 133 13.02 -6.74 -7.27
CA GLN A 133 12.65 -7.64 -6.18
C GLN A 133 11.42 -7.12 -5.41
N GLU A 134 11.32 -5.80 -5.22
CA GLU A 134 10.16 -5.15 -4.60
C GLU A 134 8.90 -5.34 -5.46
N LEU A 135 9.01 -5.22 -6.78
CA LEU A 135 7.91 -5.49 -7.70
C LEU A 135 7.52 -6.98 -7.69
N LEU A 136 8.47 -7.91 -7.53
CA LEU A 136 8.15 -9.34 -7.45
C LEU A 136 7.34 -9.70 -6.19
N SER A 137 7.51 -8.97 -5.08
CA SER A 137 6.70 -9.21 -3.87
C SER A 137 5.29 -8.61 -3.97
N VAL A 138 5.13 -7.53 -4.74
CA VAL A 138 3.85 -6.81 -4.87
C VAL A 138 3.03 -7.29 -6.08
N VAL A 139 3.58 -7.19 -7.29
CA VAL A 139 2.83 -7.33 -8.55
C VAL A 139 1.96 -8.61 -8.58
N PRO A 140 2.46 -9.82 -8.25
CA PRO A 140 1.65 -11.03 -8.40
C PRO A 140 0.45 -11.13 -7.44
N HIS A 141 0.45 -10.38 -6.34
CA HIS A 141 -0.49 -10.56 -5.23
C HIS A 141 -1.55 -9.46 -5.14
N PHE A 142 -1.35 -8.32 -5.81
CA PHE A 142 -2.19 -7.13 -5.64
C PHE A 142 -2.78 -6.62 -6.98
N PRO A 143 -3.74 -7.35 -7.58
CA PRO A 143 -4.36 -6.95 -8.84
C PRO A 143 -5.16 -5.65 -8.77
N SER A 144 -5.59 -5.23 -7.59
CA SER A 144 -6.35 -4.01 -7.37
C SER A 144 -5.48 -2.74 -7.32
N ILE A 145 -4.15 -2.88 -7.36
CA ILE A 145 -3.22 -1.78 -7.14
C ILE A 145 -2.51 -1.49 -8.45
N PRO A 146 -2.86 -0.40 -9.16
CA PRO A 146 -2.13 -0.02 -10.36
C PRO A 146 -0.70 0.36 -9.99
N ILE A 147 0.22 -0.10 -10.83
CA ILE A 147 1.65 0.15 -10.72
C ILE A 147 2.04 0.89 -11.99
N GLN A 148 2.51 2.12 -11.85
CA GLN A 148 3.04 2.92 -12.95
C GLN A 148 4.57 2.90 -12.88
N PRO A 149 5.24 2.13 -13.75
CA PRO A 149 6.67 2.19 -13.87
C PRO A 149 7.08 3.51 -14.53
N ILE A 150 8.20 4.06 -14.09
CA ILE A 150 8.83 5.23 -14.69
C ILE A 150 10.30 4.95 -14.92
N ILE A 151 10.88 5.53 -15.96
CA ILE A 151 12.30 5.36 -16.27
C ILE A 151 12.89 6.60 -16.90
N HIS A 152 14.10 6.95 -16.51
CA HIS A 152 14.81 8.07 -17.11
C HIS A 152 15.10 7.80 -18.60
N LYS A 153 14.91 8.78 -19.48
CA LYS A 153 15.03 8.63 -20.96
C LYS A 153 16.35 8.05 -21.46
N GLN A 154 17.43 8.21 -20.69
CA GLN A 154 18.75 7.69 -21.03
C GLN A 154 18.98 6.24 -20.58
N GLU A 155 18.01 5.66 -19.90
CA GLU A 155 18.08 4.30 -19.36
C GLU A 155 17.08 3.39 -20.08
N GLN A 156 17.34 2.09 -19.97
CA GLN A 156 16.50 1.04 -20.54
C GLN A 156 16.00 0.15 -19.42
N GLU A 157 14.82 -0.41 -19.62
CA GLU A 157 14.27 -1.41 -18.72
C GLU A 157 15.28 -2.56 -18.54
N TYR A 158 15.34 -3.09 -17.32
CA TYR A 158 16.12 -4.31 -17.11
C TYR A 158 15.45 -5.47 -17.86
N ALA A 159 16.24 -6.38 -18.43
CA ALA A 159 15.75 -7.41 -19.35
C ALA A 159 14.55 -8.22 -18.82
N MET A 160 14.52 -8.50 -17.52
CA MET A 160 13.46 -9.28 -16.87
C MET A 160 12.17 -8.49 -16.59
N PHE A 161 12.11 -7.19 -16.89
CA PHE A 161 10.92 -6.37 -16.65
C PHE A 161 9.73 -6.83 -17.50
N GLU A 162 9.99 -7.44 -18.66
CA GLU A 162 8.96 -8.01 -19.53
C GLU A 162 8.04 -9.02 -18.81
N HIS A 163 8.53 -9.67 -17.74
CA HIS A 163 7.75 -10.57 -16.90
C HIS A 163 6.53 -9.90 -16.27
N PHE A 164 6.57 -8.59 -16.08
CA PHE A 164 5.48 -7.83 -15.47
C PHE A 164 4.43 -7.35 -16.48
N ARG A 165 4.75 -7.30 -17.78
CA ARG A 165 3.83 -6.84 -18.85
C ARG A 165 2.57 -7.71 -19.00
N LYS A 166 2.61 -8.94 -18.50
CA LYS A 166 1.44 -9.85 -18.49
C LYS A 166 0.36 -9.45 -17.46
N TYR A 167 0.69 -8.60 -16.50
CA TYR A 167 -0.22 -8.17 -15.44
C TYR A 167 -0.92 -6.88 -15.86
N PRO A 168 -2.26 -6.86 -16.02
CA PRO A 168 -2.97 -5.67 -16.52
C PRO A 168 -2.87 -4.43 -15.62
N TRP A 169 -2.57 -4.60 -14.33
CA TRP A 169 -2.36 -3.51 -13.38
C TRP A 169 -0.94 -2.93 -13.42
N VAL A 170 -0.03 -3.50 -14.20
CA VAL A 170 1.28 -2.89 -14.46
C VAL A 170 1.20 -2.12 -15.77
N MET A 171 1.27 -0.80 -15.67
CA MET A 171 1.17 0.09 -16.82
C MET A 171 2.44 0.05 -17.68
N GLU A 172 2.34 0.52 -18.92
CA GLU A 172 3.51 0.75 -19.76
C GLU A 172 4.43 1.80 -19.12
N PRO A 173 5.76 1.57 -19.09
CA PRO A 173 6.69 2.50 -18.46
C PRO A 173 6.68 3.88 -19.11
N LEU A 174 6.56 4.92 -18.28
CA LEU A 174 6.67 6.31 -18.72
C LEU A 174 8.14 6.73 -18.71
N GLN A 175 8.61 7.25 -19.85
CA GLN A 175 9.94 7.82 -19.96
C GLN A 175 9.94 9.29 -19.58
N TYR A 176 10.96 9.76 -18.85
CA TYR A 176 11.04 11.16 -18.45
C TYR A 176 12.48 11.72 -18.49
N ALA A 177 12.57 13.04 -18.68
CA ALA A 177 13.70 13.87 -18.29
C ALA A 177 13.33 14.71 -17.05
N HIS A 178 14.33 15.29 -16.38
CA HIS A 178 14.13 15.99 -15.11
C HIS A 178 13.17 17.20 -15.25
N GLU A 179 13.25 17.92 -16.36
CA GLU A 179 12.39 19.04 -16.70
C GLU A 179 10.94 18.65 -17.02
N GLU A 180 10.66 17.35 -17.22
CA GLU A 180 9.34 16.84 -17.56
C GLU A 180 8.58 16.25 -16.37
N ILE A 181 9.16 16.30 -15.15
CA ILE A 181 8.55 15.74 -13.94
C ILE A 181 7.12 16.23 -13.69
N PRO A 182 6.76 17.51 -13.92
CA PRO A 182 5.37 17.95 -13.77
C PRO A 182 4.40 17.24 -14.73
N ASN A 183 4.81 17.03 -16.00
CA ASN A 183 4.00 16.30 -16.97
C ASN A 183 3.94 14.80 -16.62
N LEU A 184 5.08 14.24 -16.17
CA LEU A 184 5.15 12.85 -15.71
C LEU A 184 4.17 12.59 -14.57
N ALA A 185 4.11 13.47 -13.56
CA ALA A 185 3.19 13.32 -12.43
C ALA A 185 1.72 13.31 -12.87
N ARG A 186 1.34 14.21 -13.78
CA ARG A 186 0.00 14.21 -14.39
C ARG A 186 -0.29 12.89 -15.09
N ASP A 187 0.63 12.43 -15.94
CA ASP A 187 0.44 11.22 -16.75
C ASP A 187 0.37 9.96 -15.85
N ILE A 188 1.15 9.91 -14.76
CA ILE A 188 1.05 8.86 -13.73
C ILE A 188 -0.37 8.83 -13.15
N VAL A 189 -0.85 9.99 -12.70
CA VAL A 189 -2.17 10.11 -12.06
C VAL A 189 -3.28 9.70 -13.03
N GLU A 190 -3.24 10.18 -14.28
CA GLU A 190 -4.22 9.84 -15.30
C GLU A 190 -4.25 8.32 -15.58
N ASN A 191 -3.10 7.67 -15.72
CA ASN A 191 -3.03 6.23 -15.95
C ASN A 191 -3.57 5.42 -14.77
N CYS A 192 -3.17 5.77 -13.55
CA CYS A 192 -3.60 5.06 -12.34
C CYS A 192 -5.10 5.24 -12.07
N GLU A 193 -5.64 6.47 -12.19
CA GLU A 193 -7.07 6.73 -11.98
C GLU A 193 -7.91 6.08 -13.09
N LYS A 194 -7.44 6.08 -14.34
CA LYS A 194 -8.13 5.40 -15.44
C LYS A 194 -8.23 3.89 -15.19
N TYR A 195 -7.19 3.27 -14.64
CA TYR A 195 -7.23 1.85 -14.26
C TYR A 195 -8.27 1.61 -13.15
N LEU A 196 -8.26 2.45 -12.11
CA LEU A 196 -9.17 2.33 -10.97
C LEU A 196 -10.64 2.60 -11.32
N GLY A 197 -10.91 3.48 -12.28
CA GLY A 197 -12.27 3.77 -12.74
C GLY A 197 -12.79 2.84 -13.84
N GLY A 198 -11.93 1.98 -14.41
CA GLY A 198 -12.27 1.05 -15.49
C GLY A 198 -12.53 -0.40 -15.05
N ASN A 199 -12.23 -0.74 -13.79
CA ASN A 199 -12.55 -2.01 -13.13
C ASN A 199 -13.80 -1.87 -12.25
#